data_AF-A0A847EF68-F1
#
_entry.id   AF-A0A847EF68-F1
#
_cell.length_a   1.000
_cell.length_b   1.000
_cell.length_c   1.000
_cell.angle_alpha   90.00
_cell.angle_beta   90.00
_cell.angle_gamma   90.00
#
_symmetry.space_group_name_H-M   'P 1'
#
loop_
_entity.id
_entity.type
_entity.pdbx_description
1 polymer ?
#
loop_
_entity_poly.entity_id
_entity_poly.type
_entity_poly.pdbx_seq_one_letter_code
_entity_poly.pdbx_strand_id
1 'polypeptide(L)' 'MLVNLAEILKVRHAGEAIGCFNTPNIASLKAVIGAAEELNRPVIIAHAGVH' A
#
# COMPACT_ATOMS: atom_id res chain seq x y z
N MET A 1 10.68 0.15 -1.88
CA MET A 1 11.19 1.54 -1.79
C MET A 1 10.08 2.43 -1.26
N LEU A 2 10.36 3.33 -0.31
CA LEU A 2 9.38 4.31 0.17
C LEU A 2 9.33 5.50 -0.81
N VAL A 3 8.13 5.88 -1.21
CA VAL A 3 7.87 6.99 -2.15
C VAL A 3 6.67 7.80 -1.66
N ASN A 4 6.48 8.99 -2.25
CA ASN A 4 5.28 9.78 -1.99
C ASN A 4 4.08 9.28 -2.84
N LEU A 5 2.89 9.80 -2.53
CA LEU A 5 1.65 9.42 -3.22
C LEU A 5 1.63 9.81 -4.71
N ALA A 6 2.26 10.93 -5.09
CA ALA A 6 2.29 11.34 -6.49
C ALA A 6 3.14 10.37 -7.34
N GLU A 7 4.27 9.90 -6.81
CA GLU A 7 5.15 8.96 -7.51
C GLU A 7 4.53 7.57 -7.62
N ILE A 8 3.90 7.05 -6.57
CA ILE A 8 3.29 5.71 -6.64
C ILE A 8 2.14 5.66 -7.65
N LEU A 9 1.40 6.75 -7.83
CA LEU A 9 0.31 6.80 -8.81
C LEU A 9 0.80 6.86 -10.27
N LYS A 10 2.09 7.16 -10.51
CA LYS A 10 2.69 7.14 -11.85
C LYS A 10 3.10 5.74 -12.31
N VAL A 11 3.25 4.77 -11.39
CA VAL A 11 3.75 3.43 -11.75
C VAL A 11 2.67 2.48 -12.24
N ARG A 12 1.39 2.84 -12.08
CA ARG A 12 0.25 2.00 -12.51
C ARG A 12 -0.05 2.14 -13.99
N HIS A 13 -0.61 1.09 -14.60
CA HIS A 13 -1.16 1.17 -15.94
C HIS A 13 -2.54 1.84 -15.98
N ALA A 14 -2.98 2.24 -17.17
CA ALA A 14 -4.32 2.80 -17.37
C ALA A 14 -5.39 1.77 -16.96
N GLY A 15 -6.32 2.18 -16.09
CA GLY A 15 -7.38 1.32 -15.55
C GLY A 15 -6.98 0.49 -14.32
N GLU A 16 -5.71 0.52 -13.91
CA GLU A 16 -5.25 -0.20 -12.72
C GLU A 16 -5.43 0.64 -11.45
N ALA A 17 -5.75 0.00 -10.32
CA ALA A 17 -5.84 0.63 -9.01
C ALA A 17 -4.66 0.19 -8.13
N ILE A 18 -4.28 1.05 -7.18
CA ILE A 18 -3.31 0.72 -6.14
C ILE A 18 -4.07 0.60 -4.83
N GLY A 19 -3.94 -0.53 -4.16
CA GLY A 19 -4.60 -0.78 -2.88
C GLY A 19 -4.11 0.18 -1.79
N CYS A 20 -5.05 0.75 -1.04
CA CYS A 20 -4.78 1.60 0.11
C CYS A 20 -5.40 0.94 1.35
N PHE A 21 -4.54 0.31 2.16
CA PHE A 21 -4.99 -0.51 3.29
C PHE A 21 -4.67 0.18 4.60
N ASN A 22 -5.67 0.27 5.49
CA ASN A 22 -5.43 0.68 6.87
C ASN A 22 -4.66 -0.42 7.61
N THR A 23 -3.55 -0.05 8.24
CA THR A 23 -2.71 -0.97 9.03
C THR A 23 -2.58 -0.46 10.46
N PRO A 24 -3.61 -0.63 11.32
CA PRO A 24 -3.62 -0.06 12.67
C PRO A 24 -2.64 -0.73 13.64
N ASN A 25 -2.06 -1.87 13.27
CA ASN A 25 -1.09 -2.59 14.10
C ASN A 25 -0.02 -3.30 13.26
N ILE A 26 1.03 -3.79 13.93
CA ILE A 26 2.17 -4.45 13.29
C ILE A 26 1.77 -5.71 12.51
N ALA A 27 0.80 -6.48 12.98
CA ALA A 27 0.36 -7.70 12.29
C ALA A 27 -0.26 -7.35 10.94
N SER A 28 -1.18 -6.38 10.90
CA SER A 28 -1.79 -5.88 9.66
C SER A 28 -0.78 -5.26 8.71
N LEU A 29 0.19 -4.51 9.23
CA LEU A 29 1.28 -3.93 8.42
C LEU A 29 2.11 -5.00 7.73
N LYS A 30 2.55 -6.02 8.47
CA LYS A 30 3.34 -7.13 7.93
C LYS A 30 2.57 -7.93 6.88
N ALA A 31 1.28 -8.16 7.11
CA ALA A 31 0.43 -8.89 6.16
C ALA A 31 0.31 -8.15 4.82
N VAL A 32 0.05 -6.83 4.85
CA VAL A 32 -0.10 -6.02 3.63
C VAL A 32 1.23 -5.92 2.88
N ILE A 33 2.35 -5.72 3.57
CA ILE A 33 3.68 -5.69 2.95
C ILE A 33 4.01 -7.05 2.32
N GLY A 34 3.82 -8.15 3.05
CA GLY A 34 4.10 -9.49 2.54
C GLY A 34 3.29 -9.85 1.30
N ALA A 35 2.00 -9.50 1.28
CA ALA A 35 1.15 -9.70 0.11
C ALA A 35 1.61 -8.85 -1.10
N ALA A 36 2.03 -7.61 -0.87
CA ALA A 36 2.56 -6.73 -1.92
C ALA A 36 3.87 -7.28 -2.51
N GLU A 37 4.74 -7.84 -1.66
CA GLU A 37 5.99 -8.51 -2.07
C GLU A 37 5.70 -9.78 -2.88
N GLU A 38 4.81 -10.64 -2.40
CA GLU A 38 4.44 -11.90 -3.08
C GLU A 38 3.84 -11.65 -4.47
N LEU A 39 2.99 -10.62 -4.60
CA LEU A 39 2.34 -10.26 -5.86
C LEU A 39 3.18 -9.36 -6.76
N ASN A 40 4.33 -8.87 -6.26
CA ASN A 40 5.16 -7.85 -6.90
C ASN A 40 4.34 -6.63 -7.34
N ARG A 41 3.49 -6.10 -6.43
CA ARG A 41 2.62 -4.94 -6.69
C ARG A 41 2.91 -3.78 -5.72
N PRO A 42 2.77 -2.53 -6.17
CA PRO A 42 2.84 -1.37 -5.28
C PRO A 42 1.64 -1.38 -4.32
N VAL A 43 1.84 -0.84 -3.11
CA VAL A 43 0.79 -0.72 -2.09
C VAL A 43 0.91 0.60 -1.34
N ILE A 44 -0.25 1.17 -0.97
CA ILE A 44 -0.33 2.33 -0.08
C ILE A 44 -0.68 1.82 1.32
N ILE A 45 0.15 2.18 2.29
CA ILE A 45 -0.07 1.91 3.71
C ILE A 45 -0.74 3.14 4.31
N ALA A 46 -1.94 2.97 4.85
CA ALA A 46 -2.70 4.01 5.52
C ALA A 46 -2.79 3.74 7.02
N HIS A 47 -2.90 4.82 7.79
CA HIS A 47 -3.20 4.77 9.21
C HIS A 47 -4.33 5.74 9.50
N ALA A 48 -5.54 5.21 9.63
CA ALA A 48 -6.63 5.96 10.24
C ALA A 48 -6.37 6.02 11.75
N GLY A 49 -6.26 7.24 12.29
CA GLY A 49 -6.28 7.43 13.74
C GLY A 49 -7.59 6.88 14.30
N VAL A 50 -7.53 6.29 15.50
CA VAL A 50 -8.73 5.79 16.18
C VAL A 50 -9.68 6.97 16.42
N HIS A 51 -10.97 6.79 16.11
CA HIS A 51 -12.03 7.73 16.49
C HIS A 51 -12.15 7.82 18.02
#